data_AF-A0AAD7GQM0-F1
#
_entry.id   AF-A0AAD7GQM0-F1
#
_cell.length_a   1.000
_cell.length_b   1.000
_cell.length_c   1.000
_cell.angle_alpha   90.00
_cell.angle_beta   90.00
_cell.angle_gamma   90.00
#
_symmetry.space_group_name_H-M   'P 1'
#
loop_
_entity.id
_entity.type
_entity.pdbx_description
1 polymer ?
#
loop_
_entity_poly.entity_id
_entity_poly.type
_entity_poly.pdbx_seq_one_letter_code
_entity_poly.pdbx_strand_id
1 'polypeptide(L)'
;QDALQWLKSKPDEWLLFLDNADDPKIDLNKYFPQCNHGNIIITSRNPGLCVYASSHSAVSDMEESDAFNLLLRSAAQDTTDPNKTIAADSVKVLCYLPLAIIQAGAFISKSGRLDGYLALYATNKSRLLSQKPAQSHDNYAWTVYTTWQISFDQLSQQAKSFLRLCSCLHYQGISEDMFKNAAGYKFGPSSPSKNELQMPLYVLSQFSDPCGNWDPLCFMDVTSEIRAYSLVTFHSGKKLFSIHPLVHDWTRSTVSDGGHHHCMVA
;
A
#
# COMPACT_ATOMS: atom_id res chain seq x y z
N GLN A 1 -24.78 3.24 29.44
CA GLN A 1 -24.02 4.49 29.63
C GLN A 1 -23.08 4.59 28.44
N ASP A 2 -23.14 5.70 27.70
CA ASP A 2 -22.29 5.94 26.52
C ASP A 2 -20.81 5.96 26.94
N ALA A 3 -19.96 5.22 26.21
CA ALA A 3 -18.53 5.12 26.50
C ALA A 3 -17.83 6.49 26.50
N LEU A 4 -18.28 7.41 25.63
CA LEU A 4 -17.75 8.78 25.58
C LEU A 4 -18.13 9.58 26.84
N GLN A 5 -19.36 9.40 27.32
CA GLN A 5 -19.80 10.02 28.58
C GLN A 5 -19.07 9.43 29.78
N TRP A 6 -18.77 8.13 29.75
CA TRP A 6 -17.97 7.49 30.78
C TRP A 6 -16.56 8.06 30.82
N LEU A 7 -15.86 8.14 29.68
CA LEU A 7 -14.52 8.74 29.58
C LEU A 7 -14.51 10.19 30.06
N LYS A 8 -15.48 10.99 29.62
CA LYS A 8 -15.65 12.39 30.06
C LYS A 8 -15.86 12.54 31.56
N SER A 9 -16.51 11.56 32.20
CA SER A 9 -16.80 11.59 33.64
C SER A 9 -15.61 11.18 34.53
N LYS A 10 -14.52 10.68 33.94
CA LYS A 10 -13.35 10.27 34.72
C LYS A 10 -12.48 11.47 35.11
N PRO A 11 -12.13 11.59 36.40
CA PRO A 11 -11.27 12.68 36.85
C PRO A 11 -9.79 12.48 36.50
N ASP A 12 -9.40 11.23 36.19
CA ASP A 12 -8.02 10.85 35.88
C ASP A 12 -7.71 10.93 34.38
N GLU A 13 -6.43 11.09 34.05
CA GLU A 13 -5.93 10.99 32.68
C GLU A 13 -6.16 9.58 32.13
N TRP A 14 -6.79 9.50 30.96
CA TRP A 14 -7.01 8.26 30.23
C TRP A 14 -6.33 8.31 28.86
N LEU A 15 -6.13 7.14 28.27
CA LEU A 15 -5.58 6.99 26.93
C LEU A 15 -6.55 6.17 26.08
N LEU A 16 -7.02 6.77 24.99
CA LEU A 16 -7.89 6.13 24.01
C LEU A 16 -7.10 5.78 22.76
N PHE A 17 -7.13 4.51 22.36
CA PHE A 17 -6.55 4.05 21.11
C PHE A 17 -7.66 3.85 20.08
N LEU A 18 -7.57 4.58 18.97
CA LEU A 18 -8.39 4.39 17.79
C LEU A 18 -7.53 3.71 16.73
N ASP A 19 -7.61 2.38 16.72
CA ASP A 19 -6.78 1.55 15.84
C ASP A 19 -7.43 1.36 14.47
N ASN A 20 -6.63 1.41 13.40
CA ASN A 20 -7.03 1.16 12.02
C ASN A 20 -8.21 2.06 11.55
N ALA A 21 -8.17 3.34 11.92
CA ALA A 21 -9.18 4.34 11.59
C ALA A 21 -9.02 4.83 10.14
N ASP A 22 -9.20 3.95 9.16
CA ASP A 22 -8.82 4.22 7.77
C ASP A 22 -9.95 4.78 6.90
N ASP A 23 -11.21 4.49 7.22
CA ASP A 23 -12.34 4.83 6.36
C ASP A 23 -12.56 6.35 6.32
N PRO A 24 -12.31 7.02 5.18
CA PRO A 24 -12.48 8.47 5.06
C PRO A 24 -13.95 8.92 5.15
N LYS A 25 -14.92 7.99 5.07
CA LYS A 25 -16.35 8.30 5.19
C LYS A 25 -16.80 8.41 6.64
N ILE A 26 -15.97 7.95 7.59
CA ILE A 26 -16.27 8.03 9.01
C ILE A 26 -15.75 9.34 9.57
N ASP A 27 -16.67 10.17 10.07
CA ASP A 27 -16.31 11.37 10.84
C ASP A 27 -15.84 10.96 12.24
N LEU A 28 -14.52 10.88 12.40
CA LEU A 28 -13.89 10.41 13.64
C LEU A 28 -14.13 11.37 14.82
N ASN A 29 -14.43 12.64 14.58
CA ASN A 29 -14.68 13.64 15.63
C ASN A 29 -15.84 13.20 16.55
N LYS A 30 -16.84 12.50 15.99
CA LYS A 30 -17.99 11.97 16.72
C LYS A 30 -17.62 10.95 17.80
N TYR A 31 -16.41 10.39 17.74
CA TYR A 31 -15.90 9.41 18.68
C TYR A 31 -14.90 10.02 19.68
N PHE A 32 -14.70 11.33 19.68
CA PHE A 32 -13.83 12.01 20.63
C PHE A 32 -14.62 12.45 21.87
N PRO A 33 -14.18 12.07 23.09
CA PRO A 33 -14.75 12.60 24.32
C PRO A 33 -14.60 14.13 24.37
N GLN A 34 -15.72 14.83 24.54
CA GLN A 34 -15.74 16.29 24.60
C GLN A 34 -15.33 16.78 26.01
N CYS A 35 -14.04 16.67 26.31
CA CYS A 35 -13.38 17.14 27.53
C CYS A 35 -11.94 17.65 27.24
N ASN A 36 -11.30 18.21 28.26
CA ASN A 36 -9.97 18.82 28.20
C ASN A 36 -8.87 17.99 28.90
N HIS A 37 -9.15 16.71 29.17
CA HIS A 37 -8.25 15.75 29.79
C HIS A 37 -8.28 14.44 28.99
N GLY A 38 -7.25 13.63 29.14
CA GLY A 38 -7.07 12.40 28.38
C GLY A 38 -6.33 12.63 27.07
N ASN A 39 -5.81 11.53 26.53
CA ASN A 39 -5.00 11.50 25.33
C ASN A 39 -5.59 10.50 24.32
N ILE A 40 -5.52 10.82 23.03
CA ILE A 40 -6.00 9.94 21.96
C ILE A 40 -4.82 9.60 21.04
N ILE A 41 -4.57 8.32 20.83
CA ILE A 41 -3.65 7.81 19.81
C ILE A 41 -4.49 7.22 18.69
N ILE A 42 -4.24 7.68 17.47
CA ILE A 42 -4.93 7.22 16.27
C ILE A 42 -3.88 6.53 15.40
N THR A 43 -4.12 5.27 15.04
CA THR A 43 -3.38 4.61 13.96
C THR A 43 -4.26 4.61 12.72
N SER A 44 -3.72 5.09 11.61
CA SER A 44 -4.47 5.20 10.36
C SER A 44 -3.53 5.31 9.17
N ARG A 45 -4.00 4.79 8.04
CA ARG A 45 -3.44 4.97 6.71
C ARG A 45 -3.95 6.24 6.05
N ASN A 46 -5.05 6.82 6.55
CA ASN A 46 -5.65 8.03 6.01
C ASN A 46 -4.91 9.28 6.54
N PRO A 47 -4.09 9.95 5.71
CA PRO A 47 -3.36 11.15 6.14
C PRO A 47 -4.29 12.34 6.41
N GLY A 48 -5.56 12.28 5.99
CA GLY A 48 -6.56 13.32 6.26
C GLY A 48 -6.87 13.47 7.75
N LEU A 49 -6.62 12.44 8.57
CA LEU A 49 -6.84 12.50 10.02
C LEU A 49 -5.81 13.38 10.76
N CYS A 50 -4.73 13.81 10.10
CA CYS A 50 -3.76 14.74 10.70
C CYS A 50 -4.42 16.07 11.12
N VAL A 51 -5.59 16.43 10.60
CA VAL A 51 -6.36 17.59 11.04
C VAL A 51 -6.75 17.53 12.52
N TYR A 52 -6.85 16.33 13.09
CA TYR A 52 -7.20 16.11 14.49
C TYR A 52 -5.98 15.97 15.41
N ALA A 53 -4.78 15.86 14.84
CA ALA A 53 -3.58 15.51 15.58
C ALA A 53 -2.83 16.76 16.05
N SER A 54 -2.52 16.84 17.35
CA SER A 54 -1.57 17.82 17.88
C SER A 54 -0.13 17.52 17.46
N SER A 55 0.16 16.24 17.21
CA SER A 55 1.41 15.73 16.67
C SER A 55 1.12 14.48 15.82
N HIS A 56 1.82 14.31 14.72
CA HIS A 56 1.73 13.12 13.87
C HIS A 56 3.11 12.70 13.39
N SER A 57 3.29 11.40 13.21
CA SER A 57 4.50 10.81 12.65
C SER A 57 4.11 9.76 11.62
N ALA A 58 4.67 9.87 10.41
CA ALA A 58 4.55 8.80 9.43
C ALA A 58 5.43 7.62 9.85
N VAL A 59 4.90 6.41 9.79
CA VAL A 59 5.68 5.19 9.96
C VAL A 59 6.33 4.87 8.62
N SER A 60 7.66 4.96 8.55
CA SER A 60 8.44 4.61 7.36
C SER A 60 8.77 3.13 7.32
N ASP A 61 9.43 2.72 6.22
CA ASP A 61 10.04 1.39 6.12
C ASP A 61 11.04 1.17 7.27
N MET A 62 11.26 -0.10 7.59
CA MET A 62 12.17 -0.49 8.66
C MET A 62 13.62 -0.21 8.26
N GLU A 63 14.41 0.28 9.21
CA GLU A 63 15.86 0.42 9.02
C GLU A 63 16.49 -0.93 8.67
N GLU A 64 17.50 -0.92 7.80
CA GLU A 64 18.12 -2.16 7.28
C GLU A 64 18.60 -3.07 8.42
N SER A 65 19.21 -2.50 9.45
CA SER A 65 19.69 -3.24 10.61
C SER A 65 18.57 -3.93 11.39
N ASP A 66 17.43 -3.26 11.56
CA ASP A 66 16.28 -3.81 12.26
C ASP A 66 15.59 -4.86 11.40
N ALA A 67 15.55 -4.65 10.08
CA ALA A 67 14.93 -5.54 9.12
C ALA A 67 15.61 -6.92 9.08
N PHE A 68 16.94 -6.99 8.91
CA PHE A 68 17.60 -8.30 8.86
C PHE A 68 17.58 -8.98 10.25
N ASN A 69 17.64 -8.21 11.35
CA ASN A 69 17.50 -8.77 12.69
C ASN A 69 16.12 -9.37 12.91
N LEU A 70 15.06 -8.70 12.43
CA LEU A 70 13.70 -9.22 12.43
C LEU A 70 13.62 -10.52 11.62
N LEU A 71 14.21 -10.57 10.42
CA LEU A 71 14.22 -11.76 9.59
C LEU A 71 14.85 -12.96 10.31
N LEU A 72 16.06 -12.78 10.87
CA LEU A 72 16.78 -13.85 11.56
C LEU A 72 16.01 -14.37 12.78
N ARG A 73 15.42 -13.45 13.57
CA ARG A 73 14.57 -13.81 14.71
C ARG A 73 13.34 -14.60 14.27
N SER A 74 12.60 -14.10 13.27
CA SER A 74 11.41 -14.79 12.74
C SER A 74 11.75 -16.12 12.06
N ALA A 75 12.95 -16.26 11.52
CA ALA A 75 13.47 -17.48 10.90
C ALA A 75 14.03 -18.49 11.91
N ALA A 76 14.10 -18.14 13.21
CA ALA A 76 14.81 -18.91 14.23
C ALA A 76 16.26 -19.25 13.84
N GLN A 77 16.95 -18.30 13.20
CA GLN A 77 18.34 -18.41 12.77
C GLN A 77 19.26 -17.64 13.72
N ASP A 78 20.52 -18.06 13.79
CA ASP A 78 21.53 -17.33 14.53
C ASP A 78 21.95 -16.02 13.84
N THR A 79 22.74 -15.21 14.55
CA THR A 79 23.22 -13.90 14.07
C THR A 79 24.68 -13.95 13.61
N THR A 80 25.11 -15.08 13.04
CA THR A 80 26.44 -15.19 12.43
C THR A 80 26.58 -14.28 11.21
N ASP A 81 27.81 -13.86 10.89
CA ASP A 81 28.07 -12.94 9.77
C ASP A 81 27.60 -13.45 8.39
N PRO A 82 27.71 -14.75 8.06
CA PRO A 82 27.13 -15.30 6.84
C PRO A 82 25.60 -15.15 6.81
N ASN A 83 24.91 -15.48 7.91
CA ASN A 83 23.45 -15.37 8.00
C ASN A 83 22.98 -13.92 7.93
N LYS A 84 23.69 -12.98 8.56
CA LYS A 84 23.42 -11.54 8.43
C LYS A 84 23.52 -11.07 6.98
N THR A 85 24.54 -11.52 6.25
CA THR A 85 24.73 -11.15 4.84
C THR A 85 23.55 -11.62 3.98
N ILE A 86 23.16 -12.90 4.11
CA ILE A 86 22.02 -13.46 3.37
C ILE A 86 20.70 -12.77 3.78
N ALA A 87 20.55 -12.47 5.07
CA ALA A 87 19.38 -11.79 5.58
C ALA A 87 19.28 -10.35 5.07
N ALA A 88 20.39 -9.61 4.98
CA ALA A 88 20.43 -8.26 4.42
C ALA A 88 19.95 -8.22 2.96
N ASP A 89 20.44 -9.14 2.12
CA ASP A 89 19.98 -9.27 0.73
C ASP A 89 18.49 -9.66 0.65
N SER A 90 18.03 -10.53 1.55
CA SER A 90 16.64 -10.96 1.63
C SER A 90 15.69 -9.83 2.01
N VAL A 91 16.03 -9.00 2.99
CA VAL A 91 15.14 -7.89 3.40
C VAL A 91 15.10 -6.76 2.38
N LYS A 92 16.16 -6.59 1.59
CA LYS A 92 16.19 -5.62 0.49
C LYS A 92 15.17 -5.95 -0.60
N VAL A 93 15.06 -7.22 -1.02
CA VAL A 93 14.03 -7.63 -2.01
C VAL A 93 12.60 -7.58 -1.45
N LEU A 94 12.47 -7.64 -0.13
CA LEU A 94 11.20 -7.45 0.60
C LEU A 94 10.91 -5.97 0.90
N CYS A 95 11.73 -5.06 0.35
CA CYS A 95 11.62 -3.60 0.52
C CYS A 95 11.53 -3.18 1.99
N TYR A 96 12.20 -3.92 2.88
CA TYR A 96 12.21 -3.66 4.32
C TYR A 96 10.82 -3.61 4.97
N LEU A 97 9.81 -4.21 4.34
CA LEU A 97 8.43 -4.21 4.82
C LEU A 97 8.27 -5.24 5.96
N PRO A 98 7.97 -4.82 7.21
CA PRO A 98 7.97 -5.73 8.37
C PRO A 98 7.09 -6.96 8.20
N LEU A 99 5.89 -6.78 7.64
CA LEU A 99 4.96 -7.89 7.41
C LEU A 99 5.53 -8.90 6.40
N ALA A 100 6.18 -8.44 5.33
CA ALA A 100 6.82 -9.31 4.35
C ALA A 100 8.00 -10.06 4.95
N ILE A 101 8.77 -9.40 5.83
CA ILE A 101 9.90 -9.99 6.55
C ILE A 101 9.43 -11.09 7.52
N ILE A 102 8.37 -10.85 8.29
CA ILE A 102 7.82 -11.85 9.21
C ILE A 102 7.33 -13.08 8.43
N GLN A 103 6.66 -12.88 7.30
CA GLN A 103 6.22 -13.99 6.44
C GLN A 103 7.40 -14.78 5.86
N ALA A 104 8.45 -14.08 5.40
CA ALA A 104 9.68 -14.69 4.93
C ALA A 104 10.35 -15.52 6.04
N GLY A 105 10.46 -14.95 7.24
CA GLY A 105 11.01 -15.62 8.41
C GLY A 105 10.22 -16.88 8.77
N ALA A 106 8.89 -16.81 8.80
CA ALA A 106 8.04 -17.99 9.04
C ALA A 106 8.25 -19.09 7.99
N PHE A 107 8.41 -18.73 6.72
CA PHE A 107 8.74 -19.69 5.66
C PHE A 107 10.13 -20.30 5.84
N ILE A 108 11.14 -19.49 6.16
CA ILE A 108 12.53 -19.95 6.38
C ILE A 108 12.60 -20.84 7.60
N SER A 109 11.96 -20.48 8.71
CA SER A 109 11.87 -21.31 9.92
C SER A 109 11.29 -22.69 9.63
N LYS A 110 10.24 -22.75 8.82
CA LYS A 110 9.62 -24.02 8.41
C LYS A 110 10.47 -24.84 7.44
N SER A 111 11.16 -24.18 6.50
CA SER A 111 11.91 -24.86 5.43
C SER A 111 13.36 -25.17 5.79
N GLY A 112 13.94 -24.43 6.74
CA GLY A 112 15.37 -24.44 7.07
C GLY A 112 16.26 -23.77 6.02
N ARG A 113 15.70 -23.06 5.03
CA ARG A 113 16.43 -22.59 3.83
C ARG A 113 16.60 -21.07 3.80
N LEU A 114 17.51 -20.54 4.62
CA LEU A 114 17.87 -19.11 4.55
C LEU A 114 18.63 -18.80 3.25
N ASP A 115 19.64 -19.62 2.93
CA ASP A 115 20.48 -19.54 1.74
C ASP A 115 19.70 -19.71 0.41
N GLY A 116 18.68 -20.56 0.41
CA GLY A 116 17.82 -20.81 -0.75
C GLY A 116 16.65 -19.84 -0.91
N TYR A 117 16.41 -18.95 0.08
CA TYR A 117 15.20 -18.12 0.11
C TYR A 117 15.08 -17.20 -1.10
N LEU A 118 16.16 -16.48 -1.44
CA LEU A 118 16.16 -15.52 -2.56
C LEU A 118 15.84 -16.17 -3.90
N ALA A 119 16.39 -17.36 -4.17
CA ALA A 119 16.11 -18.11 -5.41
C ALA A 119 14.65 -18.56 -5.49
N LEU A 120 14.08 -19.01 -4.37
CA LEU A 120 12.66 -19.36 -4.28
C LEU A 120 11.78 -18.12 -4.43
N TYR A 121 12.16 -17.00 -3.82
CA TYR A 121 11.45 -15.74 -3.91
C TYR A 121 11.36 -15.22 -5.35
N ALA A 122 12.48 -15.22 -6.08
CA ALA A 122 12.53 -14.75 -7.46
C ALA A 122 11.55 -15.49 -8.40
N THR A 123 11.27 -16.77 -8.13
CA THR A 123 10.42 -17.62 -8.97
C THR A 123 9.01 -17.84 -8.41
N ASN A 124 8.78 -17.59 -7.12
CA ASN A 124 7.52 -17.91 -6.42
C ASN A 124 6.96 -16.73 -5.60
N LYS A 125 7.37 -15.49 -5.90
CA LYS A 125 7.01 -14.28 -5.15
C LYS A 125 5.52 -14.21 -4.77
N SER A 126 4.62 -14.29 -5.74
CA SER A 126 3.18 -14.21 -5.49
C SER A 126 2.67 -15.33 -4.59
N ARG A 127 3.21 -16.54 -4.70
CA ARG A 127 2.85 -17.66 -3.82
C ARG A 127 3.33 -17.42 -2.39
N LEU A 128 4.56 -16.94 -2.22
CA LEU A 128 5.15 -16.72 -0.89
C LEU A 128 4.47 -15.56 -0.15
N LEU A 129 4.14 -14.46 -0.84
CA LEU A 129 3.49 -13.29 -0.23
C LEU A 129 1.97 -13.46 -0.04
N SER A 130 1.35 -14.48 -0.64
CA SER A 130 -0.05 -14.85 -0.43
C SER A 130 -0.25 -15.98 0.57
N GLN A 131 0.82 -16.65 1.00
CA GLN A 131 0.74 -17.80 1.89
C GLN A 131 0.62 -17.37 3.35
N LYS A 132 -0.38 -17.89 4.04
CA LYS A 132 -0.55 -17.66 5.48
C LYS A 132 0.52 -18.44 6.27
N PRO A 133 1.12 -17.84 7.31
CA PRO A 133 1.89 -18.60 8.29
C PRO A 133 1.03 -19.72 8.88
N ALA A 134 1.62 -20.91 9.09
CA ALA A 134 0.88 -22.06 9.62
C ALA A 134 0.46 -21.88 11.09
N GLN A 135 1.21 -21.06 11.84
CA GLN A 135 0.95 -20.67 13.21
C GLN A 135 1.39 -19.20 13.35
N SER A 136 0.54 -18.35 13.93
CA SER A 136 0.90 -16.97 14.30
C SER A 136 0.70 -16.80 15.81
N HIS A 137 1.63 -16.10 16.47
CA HIS A 137 1.61 -15.89 17.92
C HIS A 137 0.42 -15.04 18.40
N ASP A 138 -0.22 -14.32 17.48
CA ASP A 138 -1.20 -13.26 17.71
C ASP A 138 -2.54 -13.51 16.99
N ASN A 139 -2.77 -14.71 16.42
CA ASN A 139 -3.88 -15.00 15.51
C ASN A 139 -3.93 -14.04 14.28
N TYR A 140 -2.85 -13.34 13.95
CA TYR A 140 -2.82 -12.46 12.78
C TYR A 140 -2.87 -13.31 11.51
N ALA A 141 -4.04 -13.31 10.87
CA ALA A 141 -4.38 -14.20 9.76
C ALA A 141 -4.10 -13.58 8.37
N TRP A 142 -3.56 -12.37 8.34
CA TRP A 142 -3.37 -11.58 7.13
C TRP A 142 -1.96 -11.76 6.57
N THR A 143 -1.91 -12.03 5.28
CA THR A 143 -0.71 -11.97 4.46
C THR A 143 -0.52 -10.59 3.87
N VAL A 144 0.69 -10.31 3.39
CA VAL A 144 1.00 -9.09 2.65
C VAL A 144 -0.03 -8.85 1.54
N TYR A 145 -0.34 -9.86 0.73
CA TYR A 145 -1.30 -9.73 -0.37
C TYR A 145 -2.73 -9.53 0.13
N THR A 146 -3.16 -10.21 1.20
CA THR A 146 -4.52 -10.01 1.72
C THR A 146 -4.72 -8.62 2.30
N THR A 147 -3.70 -8.04 2.96
CA THR A 147 -3.78 -6.67 3.49
C THR A 147 -3.98 -5.66 2.36
N TRP A 148 -3.25 -5.81 1.25
CA TRP A 148 -3.45 -4.96 0.07
C TRP A 148 -4.78 -5.22 -0.64
N GLN A 149 -5.22 -6.47 -0.72
CA GLN A 149 -6.52 -6.81 -1.30
C GLN A 149 -7.67 -6.14 -0.56
N ILE A 150 -7.69 -6.19 0.78
CA ILE A 150 -8.71 -5.51 1.60
C ILE A 150 -8.75 -4.01 1.27
N SER A 151 -7.57 -3.39 1.18
CA SER A 151 -7.40 -1.96 0.90
C SER A 151 -7.92 -1.61 -0.48
N PHE A 152 -7.56 -2.41 -1.48
CA PHE A 152 -7.99 -2.26 -2.85
C PHE A 152 -9.49 -2.45 -3.00
N ASP A 153 -10.10 -3.38 -2.26
CA ASP A 153 -11.53 -3.66 -2.35
C ASP A 153 -12.38 -2.48 -1.90
N GLN A 154 -11.87 -1.63 -1.00
CA GLN A 154 -12.54 -0.40 -0.57
C GLN A 154 -12.58 0.70 -1.63
N LEU A 155 -11.72 0.62 -2.65
CA LEU A 155 -11.65 1.63 -3.71
C LEU A 155 -12.86 1.57 -4.66
N SER A 156 -13.24 2.73 -5.17
CA SER A 156 -14.13 2.91 -6.30
C SER A 156 -13.60 2.21 -7.55
N GLN A 157 -14.49 1.86 -8.48
CA GLN A 157 -14.06 1.18 -9.71
C GLN A 157 -13.13 2.05 -10.57
N GLN A 158 -13.30 3.36 -10.52
CA GLN A 158 -12.42 4.33 -11.19
C GLN A 158 -11.01 4.30 -10.57
N ALA A 159 -10.92 4.38 -9.24
CA ALA A 159 -9.65 4.28 -8.52
C ALA A 159 -8.94 2.93 -8.73
N LYS A 160 -9.69 1.82 -8.71
CA LYS A 160 -9.17 0.48 -9.04
C LYS A 160 -8.55 0.43 -10.44
N SER A 161 -9.27 0.96 -11.43
CA SER A 161 -8.82 0.95 -12.83
C SER A 161 -7.62 1.87 -13.04
N PHE A 162 -7.59 3.02 -12.38
CA PHE A 162 -6.47 3.95 -12.43
C PHE A 162 -5.21 3.38 -11.76
N LEU A 163 -5.33 2.75 -10.60
CA LEU A 163 -4.19 2.09 -9.93
C LEU A 163 -3.60 0.96 -10.78
N ARG A 164 -4.44 0.18 -11.48
CA ARG A 164 -3.99 -0.82 -12.46
C ARG A 164 -3.25 -0.18 -13.64
N LEU A 165 -3.71 0.97 -14.14
CA LEU A 165 -2.99 1.69 -15.19
C LEU A 165 -1.62 2.16 -14.69
N CYS A 166 -1.54 2.69 -13.47
CA CYS A 166 -0.29 3.11 -12.85
C CYS A 166 0.69 1.95 -12.63
N SER A 167 0.23 0.71 -12.41
CA SER A 167 1.10 -0.46 -12.28
C SER A 167 1.75 -0.90 -13.61
N CYS A 168 1.30 -0.35 -14.73
CA CYS A 168 1.97 -0.50 -16.03
C CYS A 168 3.15 0.47 -16.21
N LEU A 169 3.21 1.56 -15.42
CA LEU A 169 4.29 2.53 -15.43
C LEU A 169 5.42 2.12 -14.48
N HIS A 170 6.54 2.84 -14.53
CA HIS A 170 7.54 2.73 -13.47
C HIS A 170 6.92 3.15 -12.12
N TYR A 171 7.26 2.44 -11.03
CA TYR A 171 6.67 2.63 -9.71
C TYR A 171 7.02 3.96 -9.02
N GLN A 172 7.87 4.78 -9.65
CA GLN A 172 8.23 6.15 -9.22
C GLN A 172 8.06 7.13 -10.38
N GLY A 173 7.86 8.40 -10.03
CA GLY A 173 7.87 9.49 -11.00
C GLY A 173 6.58 9.63 -11.79
N ILE A 174 5.48 9.07 -11.29
CA ILE A 174 4.17 9.15 -11.92
C ILE A 174 3.63 10.56 -11.69
N SER A 175 3.35 11.32 -12.75
CA SER A 175 2.79 12.69 -12.65
C SER A 175 1.42 12.79 -13.30
N GLU A 176 0.62 13.77 -12.86
CA GLU A 176 -0.66 14.10 -13.51
C GLU A 176 -0.47 14.46 -14.99
N ASP A 177 0.58 15.22 -15.30
CA ASP A 177 0.89 15.66 -16.66
C ASP A 177 1.07 14.49 -17.64
N MET A 178 1.58 13.34 -17.18
CA MET A 178 1.68 12.14 -18.02
C MET A 178 0.32 11.69 -18.53
N PHE A 179 -0.69 11.66 -17.66
CA PHE A 179 -2.04 11.23 -18.01
C PHE A 179 -2.79 12.29 -18.80
N LYS A 180 -2.65 13.57 -18.41
CA LYS A 180 -3.21 14.70 -19.15
C LYS A 180 -2.71 14.74 -20.59
N ASN A 181 -1.40 14.57 -20.79
CA ASN A 181 -0.81 14.54 -22.13
C ASN A 181 -1.26 13.31 -22.93
N ALA A 182 -1.38 12.14 -22.28
CA ALA A 182 -1.87 10.92 -22.91
C ALA A 182 -3.34 11.05 -23.34
N ALA A 183 -4.19 11.67 -22.52
CA ALA A 183 -5.61 11.91 -22.84
C ALA A 183 -5.78 12.85 -24.05
N GLY A 184 -4.88 13.84 -24.20
CA GLY A 184 -4.86 14.75 -25.36
C GLY A 184 -4.13 14.23 -26.60
N TYR A 185 -3.56 13.02 -26.56
CA TYR A 185 -2.73 12.50 -27.64
C TYR A 185 -3.55 12.20 -28.89
N LYS A 186 -3.10 12.71 -30.04
CA LYS A 186 -3.71 12.45 -31.34
C LYS A 186 -2.98 11.31 -32.05
N PHE A 187 -3.67 10.17 -32.19
CA PHE A 187 -3.15 8.99 -32.90
C PHE A 187 -2.81 9.30 -34.35
N GLY A 188 -1.54 9.11 -34.72
CA GLY A 188 -1.04 9.19 -36.09
C GLY A 188 -0.87 7.81 -36.74
N PRO A 189 -0.40 7.75 -38.00
CA PRO A 189 -0.25 6.50 -38.76
C PRO A 189 0.70 5.47 -38.11
N SER A 190 1.67 5.94 -37.32
CA SER A 190 2.66 5.12 -36.61
C SER A 190 2.32 4.85 -35.15
N SER A 191 1.12 5.22 -34.69
CA SER A 191 0.71 4.98 -33.31
C SER A 191 0.21 3.53 -33.12
N PRO A 192 0.26 2.98 -31.89
CA PRO A 192 -0.31 1.67 -31.60
C PRO A 192 -1.78 1.62 -32.01
N SER A 193 -2.26 0.42 -32.35
CA SER A 193 -3.64 0.26 -32.75
C SER A 193 -4.58 0.70 -31.62
N LYS A 194 -5.73 1.31 -31.98
CA LYS A 194 -6.73 1.70 -30.98
C LYS A 194 -7.22 0.53 -30.12
N ASN A 195 -7.15 -0.69 -30.64
CA ASN A 195 -7.52 -1.90 -29.91
C ASN A 195 -6.53 -2.21 -28.78
N GLU A 196 -5.22 -2.03 -29.00
CA GLU A 196 -4.19 -2.22 -27.97
C GLU A 196 -4.30 -1.19 -26.83
N LEU A 197 -4.85 -0.01 -27.13
CA LEU A 197 -4.97 1.10 -26.19
C LEU A 197 -6.39 1.29 -25.64
N GLN A 198 -7.31 0.38 -25.93
CA GLN A 198 -8.72 0.52 -25.55
C GLN A 198 -8.88 0.72 -24.03
N MET A 199 -8.23 -0.11 -23.22
CA MET A 199 -8.32 -0.04 -21.76
C MET A 199 -7.67 1.22 -21.17
N PRO A 200 -6.41 1.57 -21.49
CA PRO A 200 -5.83 2.85 -21.06
C PRO A 200 -6.66 4.06 -21.46
N LEU A 201 -7.18 4.10 -22.70
CA LEU A 201 -8.00 5.21 -23.17
C LEU A 201 -9.33 5.32 -22.42
N TYR A 202 -9.98 4.18 -22.13
CA TYR A 202 -11.19 4.16 -21.31
C TYR A 202 -10.95 4.63 -19.87
N VAL A 203 -9.79 4.30 -19.29
CA VAL A 203 -9.42 4.82 -17.96
C VAL A 203 -9.19 6.33 -18.03
N LEU A 204 -8.43 6.80 -19.02
CA LEU A 204 -8.15 8.23 -19.20
C LEU A 204 -9.42 9.06 -19.46
N SER A 205 -10.40 8.52 -20.20
CA SER A 205 -11.65 9.24 -20.48
C SER A 205 -12.49 9.49 -19.23
N GLN A 206 -12.28 8.75 -18.13
CA GLN A 206 -12.96 8.99 -16.85
C GLN A 206 -12.45 10.24 -16.11
N PHE A 207 -11.33 10.83 -16.55
CA PHE A 207 -10.75 12.06 -16.00
C PHE A 207 -11.04 13.27 -16.88
N SER A 208 -12.14 13.24 -17.63
CA SER A 208 -12.55 14.34 -18.50
C SER A 208 -13.85 14.98 -18.01
N ASP A 209 -13.94 16.30 -18.11
CA ASP A 209 -15.14 17.08 -17.86
C ASP A 209 -16.22 16.80 -18.94
N PRO A 210 -17.46 17.28 -18.77
CA PRO A 210 -18.52 17.12 -19.79
C PRO A 210 -18.21 17.73 -21.16
N CYS A 211 -17.20 18.61 -21.25
CA CYS A 211 -16.73 19.20 -22.50
C CYS A 211 -15.57 18.40 -23.14
N GLY A 212 -15.10 17.33 -22.49
CA GLY A 212 -13.98 16.50 -22.95
C GLY A 212 -12.60 17.06 -22.62
N ASN A 213 -12.49 18.05 -21.74
CA ASN A 213 -11.19 18.54 -21.25
C ASN A 213 -10.77 17.77 -19.99
N TRP A 214 -9.47 17.72 -19.74
CA TRP A 214 -8.93 17.11 -18.51
C TRP A 214 -9.51 17.78 -17.26
N ASP A 215 -10.05 16.97 -16.34
CA ASP A 215 -10.61 17.40 -15.06
C ASP A 215 -9.59 17.15 -13.93
N PRO A 216 -8.88 18.20 -13.47
CA PRO A 216 -7.88 18.06 -12.42
C PRO A 216 -8.50 17.77 -11.04
N LEU A 217 -9.77 18.12 -10.81
CA LEU A 217 -10.44 17.83 -9.54
C LEU A 217 -10.80 16.34 -9.47
N CYS A 218 -11.34 15.78 -10.56
CA CYS A 218 -11.58 14.34 -10.65
C CYS A 218 -10.28 13.53 -10.44
N PHE A 219 -9.17 13.97 -11.05
CA PHE A 219 -7.87 13.34 -10.84
C PHE A 219 -7.40 13.42 -9.37
N MET A 220 -7.58 14.59 -8.75
CA MET A 220 -7.25 14.80 -7.34
C MET A 220 -8.09 13.91 -6.42
N ASP A 221 -9.38 13.77 -6.68
CA ASP A 221 -10.29 12.94 -5.87
C ASP A 221 -9.90 11.47 -5.93
N VAL A 222 -9.68 10.94 -7.14
CA VAL A 222 -9.28 9.54 -7.33
C VAL A 222 -7.92 9.25 -6.71
N THR A 223 -6.94 10.14 -6.88
CA THR A 223 -5.61 9.94 -6.29
C THR A 223 -5.63 10.08 -4.77
N SER A 224 -6.47 10.96 -4.22
CA SER A 224 -6.68 11.11 -2.78
C SER A 224 -7.36 9.88 -2.18
N GLU A 225 -8.32 9.29 -2.89
CA GLU A 225 -8.96 8.03 -2.50
C GLU A 225 -7.93 6.89 -2.39
N ILE A 226 -7.10 6.69 -3.41
CA ILE A 226 -6.07 5.63 -3.41
C ILE A 226 -5.04 5.89 -2.29
N ARG A 227 -4.68 7.16 -2.06
CA ARG A 227 -3.75 7.57 -1.02
C ARG A 227 -4.30 7.31 0.39
N ALA A 228 -5.61 7.46 0.61
CA ALA A 228 -6.24 7.24 1.91
C ALA A 228 -6.06 5.80 2.43
N TYR A 229 -5.81 4.85 1.52
CA TYR A 229 -5.53 3.45 1.84
C TYR A 229 -4.04 3.07 1.78
N SER A 230 -3.14 4.06 1.67
CA SER A 230 -1.68 3.89 1.55
C SER A 230 -1.21 3.04 0.38
N LEU A 231 -1.99 2.97 -0.70
CA LEU A 231 -1.60 2.24 -1.93
C LEU A 231 -0.70 3.08 -2.85
N VAL A 232 -0.74 4.41 -2.70
CA VAL A 232 0.16 5.37 -3.36
C VAL A 232 0.69 6.39 -2.34
N THR A 233 1.89 6.88 -2.58
CA THR A 233 2.48 8.02 -1.86
C THR A 233 2.54 9.22 -2.78
N PHE A 234 2.19 10.40 -2.27
CA PHE A 234 2.31 11.66 -2.99
C PHE A 234 3.41 12.52 -2.39
N HIS A 235 4.38 12.90 -3.23
CA HIS A 235 5.51 13.74 -2.87
C HIS A 235 5.20 15.19 -3.23
N SER A 236 4.61 15.94 -2.31
CA SER A 236 4.11 17.31 -2.54
C SER A 236 5.15 18.25 -3.14
N GLY A 237 6.40 18.19 -2.69
CA GLY A 237 7.49 19.02 -3.20
C GLY A 237 7.86 18.77 -4.66
N LYS A 238 7.59 17.56 -5.17
CA LYS A 238 7.87 17.17 -6.57
C LYS A 238 6.62 17.07 -7.43
N LYS A 239 5.42 17.06 -6.82
CA LYS A 239 4.14 16.74 -7.47
C LYS A 239 4.17 15.38 -8.20
N LEU A 240 4.82 14.40 -7.57
CA LEU A 240 4.97 13.05 -8.12
C LEU A 240 4.34 12.03 -7.19
N PHE A 241 3.74 11.01 -7.78
CA PHE A 241 3.27 9.82 -7.11
C PHE A 241 4.31 8.71 -7.21
N SER A 242 4.32 7.85 -6.19
CA SER A 242 5.02 6.58 -6.19
C SER A 242 4.14 5.48 -5.63
N ILE A 243 4.32 4.26 -6.14
CA ILE A 243 3.74 3.03 -5.60
C ILE A 243 4.87 2.26 -4.94
N HIS A 244 4.63 1.72 -3.74
CA HIS A 244 5.61 0.85 -3.10
C HIS A 244 5.92 -0.35 -4.02
N PRO A 245 7.19 -0.75 -4.24
CA PRO A 245 7.54 -1.74 -5.27
C PRO A 245 6.79 -3.07 -5.15
N LEU A 246 6.54 -3.53 -3.92
CA LEU A 246 5.75 -4.75 -3.73
C LEU A 246 4.24 -4.56 -4.01
N VAL A 247 3.67 -3.38 -3.72
CA VAL A 247 2.27 -3.05 -4.06
C VAL A 247 2.12 -2.94 -5.57
N HIS A 248 3.10 -2.33 -6.23
CA HIS A 248 3.17 -2.20 -7.70
C HIS A 248 3.17 -3.57 -8.37
N ASP A 249 4.08 -4.44 -7.95
CA ASP A 249 4.18 -5.80 -8.48
C ASP A 249 2.94 -6.65 -8.18
N TRP A 250 2.39 -6.54 -6.97
CA TRP A 250 1.13 -7.20 -6.62
C TRP A 250 -0.03 -6.74 -7.51
N THR A 251 -0.20 -5.44 -7.69
CA THR A 251 -1.25 -4.86 -8.54
C THR A 251 -1.08 -5.38 -9.98
N ARG A 252 0.15 -5.42 -10.49
CA ARG A 252 0.44 -5.90 -11.84
C ARG A 252 0.17 -7.39 -12.00
N SER A 253 0.59 -8.22 -11.04
CA SER A 253 0.61 -9.69 -11.16
C SER A 253 -0.65 -10.42 -10.71
N THR A 254 -1.52 -9.78 -9.91
CA THR A 254 -2.69 -10.45 -9.31
C THR A 254 -4.02 -9.76 -9.57
N VAL A 255 -3.99 -8.44 -9.71
CA VAL A 255 -5.21 -7.63 -9.89
C VAL A 255 -5.55 -7.44 -11.38
N SER A 256 -4.59 -7.71 -12.26
CA SER A 256 -4.75 -7.67 -13.73
C SER A 256 -5.39 -8.94 -14.33
N ASP A 257 -5.48 -10.05 -13.57
CA ASP A 257 -5.95 -11.36 -14.07
C ASP A 257 -7.48 -11.53 -14.07
N GLY A 258 -8.19 -10.42 -14.34
CA GLY A 258 -9.62 -10.41 -14.66
C GLY A 258 -9.92 -10.46 -16.15
N GLY A 259 -8.98 -10.91 -16.99
CA GLY A 259 -9.19 -11.15 -18.42
C GLY A 259 -8.02 -10.74 -19.31
N HIS A 260 -7.44 -11.75 -19.96
CA HIS A 260 -6.56 -11.68 -21.14
C HIS A 260 -5.16 -11.08 -20.91
N HIS A 261 -4.19 -11.99 -20.87
CA HIS A 261 -2.76 -11.71 -21.02
C HIS A 261 -2.50 -10.82 -22.23
N HIS A 262 -2.22 -9.53 -22.03
CA HIS A 262 -1.39 -8.68 -22.88
C HIS A 262 -0.88 -7.51 -22.04
N CYS A 263 0.02 -7.78 -21.10
CA CYS A 263 0.97 -6.75 -20.67
C CYS A 263 2.29 -7.10 -21.36
N MET A 264 2.47 -6.56 -22.58
CA MET A 264 3.76 -6.58 -23.23
C MET A 264 4.73 -5.76 -22.38
N VAL A 265 5.71 -6.46 -21.83
CA VAL A 265 6.93 -5.86 -21.30
C VAL A 265 7.65 -5.25 -22.50
N ALA A 266 7.73 -3.93 -22.54
CA ALA A 266 8.74 -3.21 -23.31
C ALA A 266 9.90 -2.86 -22.37
#